data_AF-X0YRW7-F1
#
_entry.id   AF-X0YRW7-F1
#
_cell.length_a   1.000
_cell.length_b   1.000
_cell.length_c   1.000
_cell.angle_alpha   90.00
_cell.angle_beta   90.00
_cell.angle_gamma   90.00
#
_symmetry.space_group_name_H-M   'P 1'
#
loop_
_entity.id
_entity.type
_entity.pdbx_description
1 polymer ?
#
loop_
_entity_poly.entity_id
_entity_poly.type
_entity_poly.pdbx_seq_one_letter_code
_entity_poly.pdbx_strand_id
1 'polypeptide(L)'
;APVPGVTATCRMKRDTIFLKNGDILSGDILNERFTVVSPCGTLIFCISDLAQIIFEEVKEQRPANIARVILRIGDRVSGVVQEEKIDIMLLSGTETSIDKDKIVHITFELR
;
A
#
# COMPACT_ATOMS: atom_id res chain seq x y z
N ALA A 1 43.10 -15.89 -7.92
CA ALA A 1 42.62 -15.02 -6.83
C ALA A 1 41.18 -14.63 -7.14
N PRO A 2 40.22 -14.83 -6.22
CA PRO A 2 38.84 -14.40 -6.46
C PRO A 2 38.71 -12.90 -6.15
N VAL A 3 37.94 -12.20 -6.98
CA VAL A 3 37.61 -10.79 -6.81
C VAL A 3 36.63 -10.58 -5.65
N PRO A 4 36.82 -9.57 -4.78
CA PRO A 4 35.87 -9.23 -3.74
C PRO A 4 34.76 -8.32 -4.30
N GLY A 5 33.51 -8.57 -3.91
CA GLY A 5 32.51 -7.50 -3.91
C GLY A 5 31.41 -7.56 -4.97
N VAL A 6 30.90 -8.75 -5.31
CA VAL A 6 29.51 -8.83 -5.75
C VAL A 6 28.67 -9.23 -4.55
N THR A 7 28.43 -8.27 -3.64
CA THR A 7 27.25 -8.36 -2.78
C THR A 7 26.07 -8.28 -3.74
N ALA A 8 25.51 -9.44 -4.09
CA ALA A 8 24.16 -9.49 -4.61
C ALA A 8 23.30 -8.77 -3.57
N THR A 9 22.99 -7.50 -3.80
CA THR A 9 21.83 -6.89 -3.18
C THR A 9 20.67 -7.70 -3.71
N CYS A 10 20.29 -8.75 -2.98
CA CYS A 10 18.95 -9.30 -3.07
C CYS A 10 18.08 -8.07 -2.83
N ARG A 11 17.61 -7.46 -3.92
CA ARG A 11 16.58 -6.43 -3.87
C ARG A 11 15.38 -7.16 -3.30
N MET A 12 15.33 -7.21 -1.97
CA MET A 12 14.12 -7.56 -1.24
C MET A 12 13.14 -6.49 -1.70
N LYS A 13 12.28 -6.92 -2.61
CA LYS A 13 11.19 -6.11 -3.10
C LYS A 13 10.32 -5.84 -1.88
N ARG A 14 10.21 -4.57 -1.49
CA ARG A 14 9.53 -4.15 -0.27
C ARG A 14 8.34 -3.31 -0.63
N ASP A 15 7.37 -3.30 0.26
CA ASP A 15 6.20 -2.45 0.12
C ASP A 15 6.62 -0.98 0.15
N THR A 16 5.87 -0.17 -0.60
CA THR A 16 6.16 1.26 -0.72
C THR A 16 4.87 2.07 -0.62
N ILE A 17 4.88 3.05 0.26
CA ILE A 17 3.79 4.01 0.49
C ILE A 17 4.24 5.36 -0.05
N PHE A 18 3.44 5.92 -0.95
CA PHE A 18 3.63 7.26 -1.50
C PHE A 18 2.69 8.23 -0.80
N LEU A 19 3.25 9.28 -0.22
CA LEU A 19 2.51 10.27 0.55
C LEU A 19 2.17 11.50 -0.29
N LYS A 20 1.09 12.20 0.09
CA LYS A 20 0.60 13.40 -0.62
C LYS A 20 1.58 14.58 -0.55
N ASN A 21 2.44 14.61 0.46
CA ASN A 21 3.50 15.60 0.59
C ASN A 21 4.71 15.32 -0.32
N GLY A 22 4.71 14.21 -1.06
CA GLY A 22 5.80 13.80 -1.95
C GLY A 22 6.82 12.85 -1.32
N ASP A 23 6.70 12.55 -0.02
CA ASP A 23 7.55 11.57 0.65
C ASP A 23 7.22 10.14 0.22
N ILE A 24 8.24 9.27 0.29
CA ILE A 24 8.14 7.86 -0.05
C ILE A 24 8.65 7.04 1.13
N LEU A 25 7.80 6.18 1.67
CA LEU A 25 8.14 5.27 2.74
C LEU A 25 8.25 3.86 2.17
N SER A 26 9.43 3.25 2.30
CA SER A 26 9.66 1.85 1.92
C SER A 26 9.88 0.99 3.15
N GLY A 27 9.24 -0.16 3.19
CA GLY A 27 9.20 -0.99 4.38
C GLY A 27 8.31 -2.21 4.23
N ASP A 28 7.94 -2.77 5.36
CA ASP A 28 7.07 -3.93 5.46
C ASP A 28 5.74 -3.48 6.06
N ILE A 29 4.65 -3.55 5.29
CA ILE A 29 3.33 -3.18 5.80
C ILE A 29 2.86 -4.26 6.76
N LEU A 30 2.44 -3.83 7.95
CA LEU A 30 2.04 -4.71 9.05
C LEU A 30 0.55 -5.06 9.01
N ASN A 31 -0.26 -4.29 8.26
CA ASN A 31 -1.66 -4.61 8.03
C ASN A 31 -1.82 -5.93 7.26
N GLU A 32 -2.49 -6.91 7.87
CA GLU A 32 -2.72 -8.21 7.24
C GLU A 32 -3.83 -8.18 6.18
N ARG A 33 -4.81 -7.28 6.35
CA ARG A 33 -6.01 -7.20 5.51
C ARG A 33 -6.52 -5.77 5.37
N PHE A 34 -7.25 -5.55 4.29
CA PHE A 34 -7.91 -4.30 3.96
C PHE A 34 -9.39 -4.53 3.66
N THR A 35 -10.24 -3.68 4.22
CA THR A 35 -11.68 -3.74 4.09
C THR A 35 -12.15 -2.62 3.17
N VAL A 36 -12.73 -3.00 2.04
CA VAL A 36 -13.19 -2.06 1.00
C VAL A 36 -14.70 -2.13 0.92
N VAL A 37 -15.37 -1.01 1.21
CA VAL A 37 -16.81 -0.88 1.03
C VAL A 37 -17.09 -0.35 -0.37
N SER A 38 -17.62 -1.21 -1.23
CA SER A 38 -18.04 -0.88 -2.59
C SER A 38 -19.56 -0.77 -2.66
N PRO A 39 -20.12 -0.19 -3.74
CA PRO A 39 -21.58 -0.20 -3.97
C PRO A 39 -22.18 -1.60 -4.03
N CYS A 40 -21.38 -2.62 -4.36
CA CYS A 40 -21.79 -4.01 -4.43
C CYS A 40 -21.74 -4.73 -3.07
N GLY A 41 -21.15 -4.11 -2.04
CA GLY A 41 -20.99 -4.68 -0.71
C GLY A 41 -19.58 -4.49 -0.14
N THR A 42 -19.36 -5.06 1.06
CA THR A 42 -18.09 -5.04 1.77
C THR A 42 -17.20 -6.20 1.30
N LEU A 43 -16.00 -5.86 0.85
CA LEU A 43 -14.98 -6.80 0.36
C LEU A 43 -13.78 -6.76 1.31
N ILE A 44 -13.22 -7.91 1.64
CA ILE A 44 -12.04 -8.03 2.50
C ILE A 44 -10.93 -8.66 1.67
N PHE A 45 -9.79 -7.98 1.58
CA PHE A 45 -8.63 -8.43 0.82
C PHE A 45 -7.45 -8.65 1.75
N CYS A 46 -6.79 -9.80 1.63
CA CYS A 46 -5.52 -10.05 2.30
C CYS A 46 -4.39 -9.30 1.57
N ILE A 47 -3.40 -8.82 2.31
CA ILE A 47 -2.22 -8.14 1.73
C ILE A 47 -1.47 -8.99 0.70
N SER A 48 -1.54 -10.32 0.83
CA SER A 48 -0.95 -11.26 -0.11
C SER A 48 -1.60 -11.20 -1.51
N ASP A 49 -2.87 -10.82 -1.61
CA ASP A 49 -3.60 -10.72 -2.88
C ASP A 49 -3.56 -9.31 -3.48
N LEU A 50 -3.14 -8.32 -2.69
CA LEU A 50 -3.07 -6.92 -3.10
C LEU A 50 -1.81 -6.66 -3.91
N ALA A 51 -1.95 -5.96 -5.04
CA ALA A 51 -0.84 -5.42 -5.79
C ALA A 51 -0.66 -3.93 -5.47
N GLN A 52 -1.73 -3.16 -5.53
CA GLN A 52 -1.70 -1.71 -5.29
C GLN A 52 -3.00 -1.21 -4.68
N ILE A 53 -2.93 -0.16 -3.88
CA ILE A 53 -4.09 0.63 -3.45
C ILE A 53 -3.81 2.08 -3.84
N ILE A 54 -4.71 2.68 -4.63
CA ILE A 54 -4.59 4.07 -5.07
C ILE A 54 -5.72 4.85 -4.43
N PHE A 55 -5.41 5.82 -3.57
CA PHE A 55 -6.40 6.69 -2.95
C PHE A 55 -6.67 7.86 -3.90
N GLU A 56 -7.90 7.98 -4.39
CA GLU A 56 -8.25 9.07 -5.29
C GLU A 56 -8.44 10.37 -4.49
N GLU A 57 -7.71 11.42 -4.87
CA GLU A 57 -7.97 12.75 -4.33
C GLU A 57 -9.29 13.28 -4.87
N VAL A 58 -10.23 13.53 -3.95
CA VAL A 58 -11.53 14.08 -4.31
C VAL A 58 -11.38 15.53 -4.72
N LYS A 59 -11.47 15.78 -6.03
CA LYS A 59 -11.78 17.11 -6.55
C LYS A 59 -13.28 17.35 -6.44
N GLU A 60 -13.64 18.06 -5.38
CA GLU A 60 -14.86 18.84 -5.12
C GLU A 60 -16.27 18.21 -5.19
N GLN A 61 -16.51 17.02 -5.76
CA GLN A 61 -17.90 16.51 -5.92
C GLN A 61 -18.10 14.99 -5.82
N ARG A 62 -17.24 14.27 -5.09
CA ARG A 62 -17.42 12.82 -4.83
C ARG A 62 -17.31 12.52 -3.33
N PRO A 63 -17.87 11.40 -2.83
CA PRO A 63 -17.64 11.02 -1.45
C PRO A 63 -16.13 10.97 -1.20
N ALA A 64 -15.68 11.73 -0.20
CA ALA A 64 -14.31 11.70 0.30
C ALA A 64 -13.93 10.22 0.51
N ASN A 65 -12.78 9.80 0.00
CA ASN A 65 -12.15 8.51 0.30
C ASN A 65 -12.50 7.32 -0.62
N ILE A 66 -12.81 7.56 -1.90
CA ILE A 66 -12.77 6.47 -2.89
C ILE A 66 -11.31 6.07 -3.13
N ALA A 67 -11.03 4.78 -3.03
CA ALA A 67 -9.77 4.16 -3.41
C ALA A 67 -10.00 3.10 -4.48
N ARG A 68 -8.98 2.91 -5.33
CA ARG A 68 -8.90 1.86 -6.32
C ARG A 68 -7.91 0.80 -5.86
N VAL A 69 -8.44 -0.35 -5.53
CA VAL A 69 -7.68 -1.53 -5.09
C VAL A 69 -7.43 -2.40 -6.31
N ILE A 70 -6.16 -2.70 -6.56
CA ILE A 70 -5.70 -3.54 -7.66
C ILE A 70 -5.16 -4.83 -7.04
N LEU A 71 -5.77 -5.94 -7.41
CA LEU A 71 -5.36 -7.28 -6.99
C LEU A 71 -4.24 -7.80 -7.88
N ARG A 72 -3.43 -8.73 -7.37
CA ARG A 72 -2.33 -9.36 -8.13
C ARG A 72 -2.83 -10.16 -9.33
N ILE A 73 -4.04 -10.71 -9.25
CA ILE A 73 -4.71 -11.40 -10.36
C ILE A 73 -5.09 -10.44 -11.51
N GLY A 74 -4.94 -9.12 -11.32
CA GLY A 74 -5.24 -8.09 -12.31
C GLY A 74 -6.60 -7.41 -12.13
N ASP A 75 -7.44 -7.96 -11.24
CA ASP A 75 -8.74 -7.39 -10.91
C ASP A 75 -8.62 -6.03 -10.23
N ARG A 76 -9.64 -5.19 -10.46
CA ARG A 76 -9.68 -3.81 -9.97
C ARG A 76 -11.01 -3.57 -9.30
N VAL A 77 -10.94 -3.14 -8.05
CA VAL A 77 -12.09 -2.85 -7.19
C VAL A 77 -12.03 -1.38 -6.81
N SER A 78 -13.15 -0.69 -6.93
CA SER A 78 -13.28 0.69 -6.48
C SER A 78 -14.23 0.74 -5.29
N GLY A 79 -13.84 1.44 -4.24
CA GLY A 79 -14.63 1.56 -3.02
C GLY A 79 -13.91 2.35 -1.94
N VAL A 80 -14.52 2.44 -0.77
CA VAL A 80 -13.97 3.17 0.38
C VAL A 80 -13.19 2.19 1.26
N VAL A 81 -11.88 2.44 1.42
CA VAL A 81 -11.04 1.69 2.37
C VAL A 81 -11.40 2.14 3.79
N GLN A 82 -11.76 1.19 4.64
CA GLN A 82 -12.21 1.44 6.02
C GLN A 82 -11.02 1.67 6.97
N GLU A 83 -9.86 1.09 6.68
CA GLU A 83 -8.66 1.25 7.49
C GLU A 83 -8.23 2.73 7.51
N GLU A 84 -8.35 3.36 8.68
CA GLU A 84 -7.96 4.77 8.88
C GLU A 84 -6.45 4.97 8.87
N LYS A 85 -5.70 3.96 9.32
CA LYS A 85 -4.24 4.01 9.46
C LYS A 85 -3.58 2.77 8.87
N ILE A 86 -2.44 2.99 8.23
CA ILE A 86 -1.57 1.95 7.66
C ILE A 86 -0.29 1.91 8.47
N ASP A 87 -0.04 0.76 9.09
CA ASP A 87 1.15 0.49 9.88
C ASP A 87 2.23 -0.09 8.97
N ILE A 88 3.42 0.51 9.01
CA ILE A 88 4.59 0.07 8.23
C ILE A 88 5.83 0.05 9.12
N MET A 89 6.60 -1.02 9.00
CA MET A 89 7.93 -1.12 9.57
C MET A 89 8.95 -0.65 8.52
N LEU A 90 9.55 0.51 8.76
CA LEU A 90 10.57 1.08 7.88
C LEU A 90 11.87 0.28 7.93
N LEU A 91 12.73 0.49 6.94
CA LEU A 91 14.03 -0.19 6.82
C LEU A 91 14.95 0.03 8.02
N SER A 92 14.79 1.18 8.68
CA SER A 92 15.52 1.55 9.89
C SER A 92 15.11 0.72 11.11
N GLY A 93 14.09 -0.15 10.99
CA GLY A 93 13.47 -0.86 12.11
C GLY A 93 12.46 -0.03 12.90
N THR A 94 12.08 1.14 12.37
CA THR A 94 11.10 2.03 13.00
C THR A 94 9.70 1.71 12.51
N GLU A 95 8.80 1.39 13.42
CA GLU A 95 7.37 1.27 13.12
C GLU A 95 6.73 2.65 13.07
N THR A 96 5.90 2.88 12.06
CA THR A 96 5.15 4.12 11.91
C THR A 96 3.76 3.85 11.36
N SER A 97 2.79 4.64 11.82
CA SER A 97 1.40 4.56 11.39
C SER A 97 1.04 5.81 10.58
N ILE A 98 0.58 5.63 9.36
CA ILE A 98 0.22 6.71 8.44
C ILE A 98 -1.29 6.74 8.27
N ASP A 99 -1.90 7.92 8.48
CA ASP A 99 -3.32 8.13 8.17
C ASP A 99 -3.58 7.99 6.66
N LYS A 100 -4.63 7.27 6.26
CA LYS A 100 -4.97 7.05 4.84
C LYS A 100 -5.10 8.34 4.05
N ASP A 101 -5.56 9.42 4.68
CA ASP A 101 -5.70 10.74 4.06
C ASP A 101 -4.39 11.36 3.60
N LYS A 102 -3.26 10.93 4.17
CA LYS A 102 -1.91 11.37 3.80
C LYS A 102 -1.31 10.52 2.68
N ILE A 103 -1.96 9.42 2.30
CA ILE A 103 -1.46 8.46 1.33
C ILE A 103 -2.03 8.80 -0.06
N VAL A 104 -1.18 8.78 -1.08
CA VAL A 104 -1.57 8.84 -2.49
C VAL A 104 -1.83 7.43 -3.01
N HIS A 105 -0.83 6.56 -2.85
CA HIS A 105 -0.98 5.16 -3.22
C HIS A 105 0.03 4.29 -2.48
N ILE A 106 -0.27 2.99 -2.45
CA ILE A 106 0.52 1.94 -1.84
C ILE A 106 0.80 0.91 -2.92
N THR A 107 2.06 0.47 -2.99
CA THR A 107 2.48 -0.65 -3.81
C THR A 107 2.93 -1.77 -2.89
N PHE A 108 2.30 -2.93 -3.06
CA PHE A 108 2.61 -4.13 -2.29
C PHE A 108 3.51 -5.03 -3.13
N GLU A 109 4.73 -5.26 -2.65
CA GLU A 109 5.61 -6.22 -3.28
C GLU A 109 5.28 -7.63 -2.79
N LEU A 110 5.68 -8.64 -3.57
CA LEU A 110 5.39 -10.03 -3.25
C LEU A 110 6.30 -10.45 -2.08
N ARG A 111 5.68 -10.79 -0.95
CA ARG A 111 6.34 -11.49 0.15
C ARG A 111 6.44 -12.99 -0.16
#